data_AF-A0A949KVM6-F1
#
_entry.id   AF-A0A949KVM6-F1
#
_cell.length_a   1.000
_cell.length_b   1.000
_cell.length_c   1.000
_cell.angle_alpha   90.00
_cell.angle_beta   90.00
_cell.angle_gamma   90.00
#
_symmetry.space_group_name_H-M   'P 1'
#
loop_
_entity.id
_entity.type
_entity.pdbx_description
1 polymer ?
#
loop_
_entity_poly.entity_id
_entity_poly.type
_entity_poly.pdbx_seq_one_letter_code
_entity_poly.pdbx_strand_id
1 'polypeptide(L)'
;MNTKTQSLNHRNTTSQPKGFSLIEVLVVVAVIGILAGISGTALMKWLPQANLKRAARTIVSMCQDARVEAIKRNQQINFSCSNATNTCVVSFTNGTTLRQFDLSIIGSGVRLSNSLNTSFTSRGRALTAGTIPITNNAASTLSVTVRTSGSIITN
;
A
#
# COMPACT_ATOMS: atom_id res chain seq x y z
N MET A 1 25.69 18.04 -83.86
CA MET A 1 24.77 18.62 -82.86
C MET A 1 25.14 18.05 -81.51
N ASN A 2 25.59 18.91 -80.59
CA ASN A 2 25.98 18.56 -79.21
C ASN A 2 24.78 18.04 -78.41
N THR A 3 24.99 17.03 -77.56
CA THR A 3 24.41 17.04 -76.21
C THR A 3 25.27 16.18 -75.27
N LYS A 4 25.91 16.85 -74.31
CA LYS A 4 26.43 16.25 -73.07
C LYS A 4 25.25 15.64 -72.31
N THR A 5 25.42 14.46 -71.72
CA THR A 5 24.56 13.98 -70.63
C THR A 5 25.43 13.66 -69.43
N GLN A 6 25.11 14.32 -68.32
CA GLN A 6 25.91 14.43 -67.11
C GLN A 6 25.74 13.19 -66.21
N SER A 7 26.88 12.83 -65.60
CA SER A 7 27.10 12.23 -64.28
C SER A 7 25.87 11.91 -63.41
N LEU A 8 25.72 10.64 -63.03
CA LEU A 8 25.08 10.23 -61.78
C LEU A 8 26.08 9.40 -60.96
N ASN A 9 26.88 10.10 -60.16
CA ASN A 9 27.80 9.48 -59.21
C ASN A 9 26.98 8.97 -58.01
N HIS A 10 26.71 7.66 -57.96
CA HIS A 10 25.99 7.03 -56.87
C HIS A 10 26.91 7.01 -55.63
N ARG A 11 26.78 8.04 -54.78
CA ARG A 11 27.47 8.08 -53.49
C ARG A 11 26.84 7.04 -52.58
N ASN A 12 27.45 5.86 -52.53
CA ASN A 12 27.17 4.85 -51.50
C ASN A 12 27.57 5.44 -50.14
N THR A 13 26.65 6.13 -49.49
CA THR A 13 26.82 6.54 -48.08
C THR A 13 26.64 5.30 -47.23
N THR A 14 27.71 4.52 -47.07
CA THR A 14 27.77 3.47 -46.04
C THR A 14 27.69 4.16 -44.68
N SER A 15 26.51 4.14 -44.07
CA SER A 15 26.34 4.56 -42.68
C SER A 15 27.13 3.59 -41.81
N GLN A 16 28.34 3.98 -41.40
CA GLN A 16 29.09 3.19 -40.43
C GLN A 16 28.33 3.18 -39.11
N PRO A 17 28.07 2.01 -38.51
CA PRO A 17 27.50 1.96 -37.18
C PRO A 17 28.47 2.64 -36.21
N LYS A 18 28.06 3.77 -35.63
CA LYS A 18 28.86 4.46 -34.62
C LYS A 18 28.82 3.65 -33.33
N GLY A 19 29.99 3.20 -32.87
CA GLY A 19 30.16 2.56 -31.57
C GLY A 19 30.24 3.59 -30.44
N PHE A 20 30.02 3.14 -29.20
CA PHE A 20 30.17 3.97 -28.00
C PHE A 20 31.64 4.33 -27.75
N SER A 21 31.90 5.56 -27.33
CA SER A 21 33.25 5.99 -26.94
C SER A 21 33.59 5.52 -25.54
N LEU A 22 34.88 5.28 -25.26
CA LEU A 22 35.35 4.86 -23.93
C LEU A 22 34.99 5.91 -22.85
N ILE A 23 35.09 7.20 -23.21
CA ILE A 23 34.68 8.28 -22.31
C ILE A 23 33.17 8.28 -22.05
N GLU A 24 32.37 7.89 -23.04
CA GLU A 24 30.91 7.85 -22.92
C GLU A 24 30.49 6.76 -21.93
N VAL A 25 31.12 5.58 -22.02
CA VAL A 25 30.92 4.49 -21.04
C VAL A 25 31.38 4.93 -19.64
N LEU A 26 32.52 5.62 -19.52
CA LEU A 26 32.98 6.15 -18.23
C LEU A 26 32.00 7.14 -17.60
N VAL A 27 31.44 8.06 -18.40
CA VAL A 27 30.44 9.03 -17.92
C VAL A 27 29.16 8.31 -17.49
N VAL A 28 28.69 7.33 -18.24
CA VAL A 28 27.49 6.55 -17.88
C VAL A 28 27.70 5.79 -16.56
N VAL A 29 28.83 5.13 -16.38
CA VAL A 29 29.16 4.42 -15.13
C VAL A 29 29.28 5.39 -13.96
N ALA A 30 29.88 6.56 -14.17
CA ALA A 30 29.96 7.61 -13.14
C ALA A 30 28.58 8.10 -12.72
N VAL A 31 27.66 8.34 -13.67
CA VAL A 31 26.28 8.74 -13.37
C VAL A 31 25.53 7.63 -12.62
N ILE A 32 25.66 6.37 -13.06
CA ILE A 32 25.05 5.22 -12.37
C ILE A 32 25.57 5.10 -10.93
N GLY A 33 26.88 5.31 -10.70
CA GLY A 33 27.47 5.28 -9.37
C GLY A 33 26.92 6.36 -8.45
N ILE A 34 26.76 7.59 -8.94
CA ILE A 34 26.16 8.70 -8.19
C ILE A 34 24.70 8.38 -7.84
N LEU A 35 23.92 7.91 -8.82
CA LEU A 35 22.51 7.53 -8.61
C LEU A 35 22.37 6.38 -7.60
N ALA A 36 23.24 5.36 -7.69
CA ALA A 36 23.26 4.24 -6.75
C ALA A 36 23.58 4.70 -5.31
N GLY A 37 24.50 5.65 -5.15
CA GLY A 37 24.84 6.23 -3.84
C GLY A 37 23.68 6.97 -3.16
N ILE A 38 22.80 7.61 -3.94
CA ILE A 38 21.67 8.40 -3.40
C ILE A 38 20.41 7.54 -3.18
N SER A 39 20.22 6.47 -3.97
CA SER A 39 18.95 5.74 -4.06
C SER A 39 18.58 4.88 -2.84
N GLY A 40 19.56 4.45 -2.03
CA GLY A 40 19.32 3.46 -0.96
C GLY A 40 18.38 3.93 0.16
N THR A 41 18.39 5.22 0.51
CA THR A 41 17.68 5.72 1.70
C THR A 41 16.19 5.98 1.47
N ALA A 42 15.78 6.32 0.24
CA ALA A 42 14.39 6.66 -0.08
C ALA A 42 13.48 5.41 -0.02
N LEU A 43 13.93 4.29 -0.58
CA LEU A 43 13.18 3.03 -0.61
C LEU A 43 12.86 2.52 0.81
N MET A 44 13.78 2.72 1.77
CA MET A 44 13.60 2.28 3.15
C MET A 44 12.46 3.01 3.90
N LYS A 45 12.12 4.24 3.50
CA LYS A 45 11.02 5.01 4.12
C LYS A 45 9.66 4.76 3.45
N TRP A 46 9.66 4.50 2.15
CA TRP A 46 8.43 4.35 1.37
C TRP A 46 7.68 3.05 1.67
N LEU A 47 8.39 1.93 1.79
CA LEU A 47 7.78 0.62 1.99
C LEU A 47 7.02 0.50 3.34
N PRO A 48 7.61 0.89 4.49
CA PRO A 48 6.90 0.85 5.78
C PRO A 48 5.65 1.74 5.81
N GLN A 49 5.68 2.88 5.11
CA GLN A 49 4.53 3.79 5.03
C GLN A 49 3.42 3.25 4.13
N ALA A 50 3.77 2.59 3.03
CA ALA A 50 2.81 1.91 2.18
C ALA A 50 2.11 0.76 2.92
N ASN A 51 2.85 -0.01 3.70
CA ASN A 51 2.32 -1.11 4.52
C ASN A 51 1.37 -0.59 5.61
N LEU A 52 1.73 0.51 6.28
CA LEU A 52 0.88 1.16 7.27
C LEU A 52 -0.48 1.60 6.69
N LYS A 53 -0.45 2.23 5.50
CA LYS A 53 -1.68 2.62 4.78
C LYS A 53 -2.52 1.41 4.35
N ARG A 54 -1.88 0.32 3.90
CA ARG A 54 -2.57 -0.93 3.56
C ARG A 54 -3.27 -1.51 4.78
N ALA A 55 -2.60 -1.57 5.93
CA ALA A 55 -3.18 -2.08 7.17
C ALA A 55 -4.39 -1.26 7.65
N ALA A 56 -4.30 0.06 7.63
CA ALA A 56 -5.44 0.92 7.96
C ALA A 56 -6.62 0.69 7.01
N ARG A 57 -6.38 0.61 5.70
CA ARG A 57 -7.43 0.32 4.72
C ARG A 57 -8.07 -1.05 4.93
N THR A 58 -7.29 -2.06 5.28
CA THR A 58 -7.82 -3.39 5.60
C THR A 58 -8.72 -3.34 6.81
N ILE A 59 -8.31 -2.67 7.90
CA ILE A 59 -9.13 -2.51 9.11
C ILE A 59 -10.43 -1.75 8.80
N VAL A 60 -10.35 -0.66 8.02
CA VAL A 60 -11.53 0.09 7.56
C VAL A 60 -12.48 -0.81 6.75
N SER A 61 -11.95 -1.61 5.83
CA SER A 61 -12.74 -2.59 5.07
C SER A 61 -13.41 -3.61 5.99
N MET A 62 -12.70 -4.15 6.98
CA MET A 62 -13.29 -5.10 7.92
C MET A 62 -14.38 -4.48 8.79
N CYS A 63 -14.20 -3.24 9.24
CA CYS A 63 -15.24 -2.50 9.96
C CYS A 63 -16.48 -2.30 9.09
N GLN A 64 -16.27 -1.90 7.83
CA GLN A 64 -17.35 -1.67 6.89
C GLN A 64 -18.08 -2.98 6.56
N ASP A 65 -17.35 -4.09 6.41
CA ASP A 65 -17.95 -5.41 6.21
C ASP A 65 -18.78 -5.82 7.42
N ALA A 66 -18.26 -5.69 8.65
CA ALA A 66 -19.00 -5.98 9.87
C ALA A 66 -20.30 -5.15 9.96
N ARG A 67 -20.21 -3.86 9.63
CA ARG A 67 -21.36 -2.95 9.59
C ARG A 67 -22.39 -3.37 8.55
N VAL A 68 -21.95 -3.66 7.33
CA VAL A 68 -22.81 -4.09 6.23
C VAL A 68 -23.45 -5.43 6.55
N GLU A 69 -22.72 -6.36 7.15
CA GLU A 69 -23.24 -7.68 7.51
C GLU A 69 -24.30 -7.59 8.62
N ALA A 70 -24.11 -6.70 9.59
CA ALA A 70 -25.10 -6.43 10.62
C ALA A 70 -26.43 -5.92 10.03
N ILE A 71 -26.34 -4.99 9.07
CA ILE A 71 -27.50 -4.46 8.36
C ILE A 71 -28.17 -5.54 7.51
N LYS A 72 -27.39 -6.22 6.66
CA LYS A 72 -27.89 -7.25 5.73
C LYS A 72 -28.63 -8.37 6.45
N ARG A 73 -28.09 -8.82 7.59
CA ARG A 73 -28.66 -9.92 8.36
C ARG A 73 -29.63 -9.48 9.45
N ASN A 74 -29.88 -8.18 9.58
CA ASN A 74 -30.69 -7.58 10.63
C ASN A 74 -30.32 -8.09 12.05
N GLN A 75 -29.03 -8.27 12.32
CA GLN A 75 -28.53 -8.76 13.60
C GLN A 75 -27.25 -8.04 14.02
N GLN A 76 -26.85 -8.17 15.28
CA GLN A 76 -25.60 -7.61 15.77
C GLN A 76 -24.40 -8.42 15.29
N ILE A 77 -23.36 -7.72 14.80
CA ILE A 77 -22.09 -8.32 14.39
C ILE A 77 -20.97 -7.70 15.20
N ASN A 78 -20.09 -8.54 15.72
CA ASN A 78 -18.94 -8.15 16.52
C ASN A 78 -17.74 -7.88 15.62
N PHE A 79 -16.97 -6.86 15.99
CA PHE A 79 -15.69 -6.52 15.41
C PHE A 79 -14.68 -6.31 16.54
N SER A 80 -13.62 -7.11 16.54
CA SER A 80 -12.55 -7.05 17.52
C SER A 80 -11.20 -6.97 16.84
N CYS A 81 -10.31 -6.14 17.38
CA CYS A 81 -8.90 -6.12 17.05
C CYS A 81 -8.11 -6.33 18.34
N SER A 82 -7.17 -7.28 18.31
CA SER A 82 -6.33 -7.66 19.44
C SER A 82 -4.88 -7.30 19.12
N ASN A 83 -4.26 -6.47 19.95
CA ASN A 83 -2.84 -6.14 19.82
C ASN A 83 -1.91 -7.30 20.20
N ALA A 84 -2.34 -8.17 21.11
CA ALA A 84 -1.56 -9.34 21.52
C ALA A 84 -1.33 -10.33 20.38
N THR A 85 -2.36 -10.52 19.55
CA THR A 85 -2.32 -11.44 18.39
C THR A 85 -2.10 -10.71 17.07
N ASN A 86 -2.09 -9.38 17.07
CA ASN A 86 -2.03 -8.53 15.89
C ASN A 86 -3.13 -8.84 14.84
N THR A 87 -4.27 -9.33 15.28
CA THR A 87 -5.37 -9.79 14.42
C THR A 87 -6.62 -8.96 14.66
N CYS A 88 -7.36 -8.74 13.58
CA CYS A 88 -8.73 -8.28 13.63
C CYS A 88 -9.69 -9.38 13.18
N VAL A 89 -10.87 -9.43 13.78
CA VAL A 89 -11.87 -10.47 13.58
C VAL A 89 -13.26 -9.82 13.50
N VAL A 90 -14.04 -10.28 12.54
CA VAL A 90 -15.49 -10.04 12.43
C VAL A 90 -16.17 -11.36 12.79
N SER A 91 -17.08 -11.34 13.74
CA SER A 91 -17.77 -12.54 14.22
C SER A 91 -19.22 -12.26 14.57
N PHE A 92 -20.02 -13.32 14.59
CA PHE A 92 -21.36 -13.28 15.16
C PHE A 92 -21.30 -13.18 16.70
N THR A 93 -22.42 -12.80 17.31
CA THR A 93 -22.55 -12.74 18.78
C THR A 93 -22.38 -14.11 19.45
N ASN A 94 -22.64 -15.20 18.73
CA ASN A 94 -22.41 -16.58 19.20
C ASN A 94 -20.93 -17.02 19.11
N GLY A 95 -20.02 -16.16 18.64
CA GLY A 95 -18.59 -16.44 18.51
C GLY A 95 -18.15 -17.05 17.17
N THR A 96 -19.07 -17.38 16.25
CA THR A 96 -18.69 -17.89 14.93
C THR A 96 -17.98 -16.79 14.13
N THR A 97 -16.76 -17.06 13.67
CA THR A 97 -15.95 -16.11 12.90
C THR A 97 -16.45 -16.02 11.47
N LEU A 98 -16.68 -14.79 11.00
CA LEU A 98 -17.06 -14.47 9.64
C LEU A 98 -15.85 -14.12 8.77
N ARG A 99 -14.93 -13.33 9.33
CA ARG A 99 -13.72 -12.88 8.65
C ARG A 99 -12.65 -12.62 9.69
N GLN A 100 -11.43 -13.02 9.39
CA GLN A 100 -10.26 -12.71 10.20
C GLN A 100 -9.14 -12.19 9.31
N PHE A 101 -8.34 -11.29 9.84
CA PHE A 101 -7.16 -10.78 9.18
C PHE A 101 -6.04 -10.58 10.18
N ASP A 102 -4.86 -11.13 9.89
CA ASP A 102 -3.63 -10.92 10.64
C ASP A 102 -2.82 -9.80 9.99
N LEU A 103 -2.54 -8.72 10.71
CA LEU A 103 -1.78 -7.59 10.17
C LEU A 103 -0.33 -7.94 9.86
N SER A 104 0.21 -9.00 10.47
CA SER A 104 1.59 -9.44 10.29
C SER A 104 1.89 -9.87 8.85
N ILE A 105 0.86 -10.25 8.08
CA ILE A 105 1.01 -10.66 6.67
C ILE A 105 1.23 -9.46 5.73
N ILE A 106 0.93 -8.23 6.16
CA ILE A 106 1.07 -7.02 5.33
C ILE A 106 2.55 -6.62 5.22
N GLY A 107 3.34 -6.86 6.27
CA GLY A 107 4.77 -6.58 6.26
C GLY A 107 5.36 -6.62 7.66
N SER A 108 6.67 -6.91 7.72
CA SER A 108 7.40 -6.95 8.97
C SER A 108 7.32 -5.61 9.69
N GLY A 109 6.82 -5.66 10.93
CA GLY A 109 6.77 -4.50 11.83
C GLY A 109 5.48 -3.69 11.82
N VAL A 110 4.45 -4.05 11.05
CA VAL A 110 3.11 -3.47 11.20
C VAL A 110 2.41 -4.11 12.39
N ARG A 111 2.04 -3.30 13.39
CA ARG A 111 1.41 -3.78 14.61
C ARG A 111 0.32 -2.87 15.13
N LEU A 112 -0.72 -3.48 15.70
CA LEU A 112 -1.71 -2.80 16.53
C LEU A 112 -1.04 -2.32 17.83
N SER A 113 -1.26 -1.06 18.20
CA SER A 113 -0.73 -0.53 19.48
C SER A 113 -1.74 -0.64 20.61
N ASN A 114 -3.03 -0.80 20.29
CA ASN A 114 -4.08 -1.07 21.27
C ASN A 114 -5.13 -2.01 20.69
N SER A 115 -5.87 -2.68 21.57
CA SER A 115 -7.01 -3.51 21.21
C SER A 115 -8.30 -2.68 21.16
N LEU A 116 -9.24 -3.05 20.28
CA LEU A 116 -10.59 -2.47 20.24
C LEU A 116 -11.62 -3.58 20.07
N ASN A 117 -12.67 -3.56 20.89
CA ASN A 117 -13.85 -4.39 20.70
C ASN A 117 -15.07 -3.47 20.51
N THR A 118 -15.82 -3.70 19.45
CA THR A 118 -17.08 -3.01 19.17
C THR A 118 -18.03 -3.93 18.44
N SER A 119 -19.32 -3.63 18.48
CA SER A 119 -20.31 -4.35 17.68
C SER A 119 -21.14 -3.37 16.88
N PHE A 120 -21.48 -3.76 15.66
CA PHE A 120 -22.41 -3.04 14.81
C PHE A 120 -23.82 -3.60 14.97
N THR A 121 -24.77 -2.70 15.15
CA THR A 121 -26.21 -3.02 15.20
C THR A 121 -26.80 -3.16 13.80
N SER A 122 -28.00 -3.70 13.69
CA SER A 122 -28.73 -3.83 12.41
C SER A 122 -29.06 -2.50 11.73
N ARG A 123 -28.95 -1.37 12.45
CA ARG A 123 -29.08 -0.01 11.91
C ARG A 123 -27.75 0.61 11.50
N GLY A 124 -26.66 -0.17 11.54
CA GLY A 124 -25.32 0.26 11.14
C GLY A 124 -24.61 1.17 12.14
N ARG A 125 -25.09 1.30 13.37
CA ARG A 125 -24.42 2.05 14.46
C ARG A 125 -23.45 1.14 15.20
N ALA A 126 -22.31 1.67 15.60
CA ALA A 126 -21.39 0.99 16.51
C ALA A 126 -21.83 1.21 17.97
N LEU A 127 -21.79 0.14 18.78
CA LEU A 127 -22.13 0.22 20.21
C LEU A 127 -21.05 0.96 21.02
N THR A 128 -19.79 0.69 20.69
CA THR A 128 -18.63 1.29 21.37
C THR A 128 -17.82 2.07 20.35
N ALA A 129 -17.56 3.34 20.61
CA ALA A 129 -16.58 4.10 19.84
C ALA A 129 -15.16 3.77 20.31
N GLY A 130 -14.20 3.86 19.41
CA GLY A 130 -12.81 3.68 19.76
C GLY A 130 -11.86 3.89 18.60
N THR A 131 -10.58 3.99 18.94
CA THR A 131 -9.50 4.23 17.99
C THR A 131 -8.51 3.08 18.05
N ILE A 132 -8.12 2.60 16.89
CA ILE A 132 -7.15 1.53 16.67
C ILE A 132 -5.88 2.17 16.10
N PRO A 133 -4.90 2.52 16.95
CA PRO A 133 -3.59 2.98 16.48
C PRO A 133 -2.80 1.81 15.90
N ILE A 134 -2.25 2.00 14.70
CA ILE A 134 -1.38 1.06 14.00
C ILE A 134 -0.01 1.72 13.92
N THR A 135 1.04 0.99 14.30
CA THR A 135 2.42 1.46 14.21
C THR A 135 3.23 0.60 13.24
N ASN A 136 4.28 1.19 12.69
CA ASN A 136 5.31 0.46 11.95
C ASN A 136 6.68 0.51 12.67
N ASN A 137 7.67 -0.18 12.12
CA ASN A 137 9.04 -0.20 12.67
C ASN A 137 9.79 1.14 12.52
N ALA A 138 9.26 2.08 11.74
CA ALA A 138 9.81 3.42 11.56
C ALA A 138 9.18 4.45 12.52
N ALA A 139 8.53 3.98 13.60
CA ALA A 139 7.79 4.78 14.59
C ALA A 139 6.69 5.69 13.99
N SER A 140 6.21 5.37 12.77
CA SER A 140 5.07 6.05 12.17
C SER A 140 3.77 5.42 12.66
N THR A 141 2.79 6.25 12.99
CA THR A 141 1.48 5.82 13.50
C THR A 141 0.38 6.29 12.56
N LEU A 142 -0.59 5.41 12.29
CA LEU A 142 -1.83 5.73 11.59
C LEU A 142 -2.98 5.10 12.37
N SER A 143 -4.06 5.84 12.56
CA SER A 143 -5.15 5.45 13.43
C SER A 143 -6.45 5.26 12.66
N VAL A 144 -7.19 4.20 12.98
CA VAL A 144 -8.56 4.00 12.49
C VAL A 144 -9.53 4.23 13.63
N THR A 145 -10.44 5.20 13.49
CA THR A 145 -11.44 5.53 14.51
C THR A 145 -12.83 5.11 14.05
N VAL A 146 -13.53 4.38 14.92
CA VAL A 146 -14.94 4.02 14.78
C VAL A 146 -15.74 4.88 15.76
N ARG A 147 -16.77 5.59 15.26
CA ARG A 147 -17.67 6.40 16.08
C ARG A 147 -19.00 5.67 16.33
N THR A 148 -19.72 6.05 17.39
CA THR A 148 -21.04 5.48 17.73
C THR A 148 -22.11 5.71 16.66
N SER A 149 -21.91 6.69 15.77
CA SER A 149 -22.74 6.89 14.58
C SER A 149 -22.55 5.79 13.52
N GLY A 150 -21.54 4.93 13.67
CA GLY A 150 -21.13 3.95 12.65
C GLY A 150 -20.20 4.52 11.58
N SER A 151 -19.76 5.78 11.73
CA SER A 151 -18.74 6.37 10.86
C SER A 151 -17.35 5.82 11.19
N ILE A 152 -16.60 5.47 10.14
CA ILE A 152 -15.21 5.01 10.21
C ILE A 152 -14.32 6.05 9.53
N ILE A 153 -13.28 6.51 10.21
CA ILE A 153 -12.32 7.51 9.70
C ILE A 153 -10.89 7.04 9.94
N THR A 154 -9.95 7.51 9.11
CA THR A 154 -8.52 7.27 9.28
C THR A 154 -7.82 8.59 9.54
N ASN A 155 -7.01 8.66 10.60
CA ASN A 155 -6.26 9.84 11.04
C ASN A 155 -4.78 9.52 11.18
#